data_AF-A0AAX4JB60-F1
#
_entry.id   AF-A0AAX4JB60-F1
#
_cell.length_a   1.000
_cell.length_b   1.000
_cell.length_c   1.000
_cell.angle_alpha   90.00
_cell.angle_beta   90.00
_cell.angle_gamma   90.00
#
_symmetry.space_group_name_H-M   'P 1'
#
loop_
_entity.id
_entity.type
_entity.pdbx_description
1 polymer ?
#
loop_
_entity_poly.entity_id
_entity_poly.type
_entity_poly.pdbx_seq_one_letter_code
_entity_poly.pdbx_strand_id
1 'polypeptide(L)'
;MEQEIDDLFISDKSVDYTDKSIEDLNKNIENFKTIIPYIDLIKNKISSVDTNFELYNVKLEKLATEMKNIEEENTKLENEIFYQTSIYENLKDLLLKLQLKEEHFITLETETFTNQGLVKIEEAIENLENFSAENYTIRVVKEKKNRINETLEKFYKKFVGYIANLLENEQIGTNFQVHTELYKKLEKYKFLYKMSEKYEKNYTNLCDLYINYSKVRYNAELTEYLKRLLDLNKESKKPENIEQTINTIFETYKLLIHVESNFLKSMSIKRDIKEIFNNSNQKIVNFLKDLYFILPLETVCYTNKNLEENTENEEIFYKNFIEDLKISVLGKLKKQFLQKEAELRDKEKGIARFKNFIKLSKMEDFNNILYRINISRILRLDNESNIWDIIDSKRGLFEINYKTNDDIYKEADKEINKRLEKSVIDFVFEHGELKRQINYLKNGIKGSAIFVKNMKEQVYEIIENNLNDKEKEEVKSILLE
;
A
#
# COMPACT_ATOMS: atom_id res chain seq x y z
N MET A 1 -53.21 112.94 -43.80
CA MET A 1 -51.86 113.40 -44.19
C MET A 1 -51.88 114.20 -45.50
N GLU A 2 -52.34 113.72 -46.66
CA GLU A 2 -52.35 114.60 -47.87
C GLU A 2 -53.41 115.74 -47.81
N GLN A 3 -54.67 115.48 -47.43
CA GLN A 3 -55.71 116.54 -47.42
C GLN A 3 -55.59 117.59 -46.31
N GLU A 4 -54.99 117.24 -45.16
CA GLU A 4 -54.73 118.20 -44.07
C GLU A 4 -53.51 119.08 -44.35
N ILE A 5 -52.64 118.68 -45.27
CA ILE A 5 -51.49 119.47 -45.68
C ILE A 5 -51.93 120.54 -46.68
N ASP A 6 -52.86 120.24 -47.59
CA ASP A 6 -53.29 121.20 -48.63
C ASP A 6 -54.10 122.40 -48.10
N ASP A 7 -54.92 122.21 -47.06
CA ASP A 7 -55.71 123.32 -46.46
C ASP A 7 -54.82 124.37 -45.74
N LEU A 8 -53.59 124.00 -45.39
CA LEU A 8 -52.62 124.86 -44.68
C LEU A 8 -51.84 125.81 -45.61
N PHE A 9 -51.87 125.61 -46.93
CA PHE A 9 -51.02 126.37 -47.88
C PHE A 9 -51.78 127.22 -48.92
N ILE A 10 -53.11 127.27 -48.91
CA ILE A 10 -53.89 127.96 -49.97
C ILE A 10 -54.85 129.07 -49.47
N SER A 11 -55.12 129.22 -48.16
CA SER A 11 -55.92 130.36 -47.68
C SER A 11 -55.05 131.56 -47.27
N ASP A 12 -55.00 132.51 -48.19
CA ASP A 12 -54.21 133.74 -48.23
C ASP A 12 -54.71 134.82 -47.24
N LYS A 13 -54.65 134.51 -45.94
CA LYS A 13 -54.76 135.50 -44.86
C LYS A 13 -53.66 135.29 -43.85
N SER A 14 -52.86 136.34 -43.67
CA SER A 14 -52.04 136.63 -42.51
C SER A 14 -52.51 135.94 -41.23
N VAL A 15 -51.82 134.88 -40.81
CA VAL A 15 -51.89 134.33 -39.46
C VAL A 15 -50.46 134.06 -39.03
N ASP A 16 -50.01 134.83 -38.05
CA ASP A 16 -48.73 134.65 -37.36
C ASP A 16 -48.51 133.16 -37.08
N TYR A 17 -47.33 132.64 -37.44
CA TYR A 17 -46.75 131.53 -36.70
C TYR A 17 -46.64 132.02 -35.27
N THR A 18 -47.67 131.78 -34.46
CA THR A 18 -47.63 132.24 -33.07
C THR A 18 -46.41 131.60 -32.44
N ASP A 19 -45.66 132.42 -31.72
CA ASP A 19 -44.45 132.02 -31.01
C ASP A 19 -44.65 130.73 -30.22
N LYS A 20 -45.89 130.37 -29.83
CA LYS A 20 -46.27 129.19 -29.05
C LYS A 20 -46.01 127.82 -29.69
N SER A 21 -46.27 127.62 -30.99
CA SER A 21 -46.04 126.33 -31.66
C SER A 21 -44.58 126.13 -32.04
N ILE A 22 -43.90 127.22 -32.39
CA ILE A 22 -42.44 127.29 -32.51
C ILE A 22 -41.80 127.10 -31.12
N GLU A 23 -42.36 127.66 -30.05
CA GLU A 23 -41.96 127.45 -28.65
C GLU A 23 -42.15 126.00 -28.22
N ASP A 24 -43.29 125.35 -28.48
CA ASP A 24 -43.52 123.96 -28.07
C ASP A 24 -42.62 122.97 -28.81
N LEU A 25 -42.30 123.24 -30.09
CA LEU A 25 -41.33 122.47 -30.86
C LEU A 25 -39.91 122.73 -30.37
N ASN A 26 -39.57 123.99 -30.06
CA ASN A 26 -38.30 124.35 -29.43
C ASN A 26 -38.16 123.78 -28.01
N LYS A 27 -39.24 123.70 -27.25
CA LYS A 27 -39.31 123.14 -25.89
C LYS A 27 -39.24 121.62 -25.91
N ASN A 28 -39.82 120.96 -26.91
CA ASN A 28 -39.64 119.52 -27.13
C ASN A 28 -38.24 119.19 -27.68
N ILE A 29 -37.65 120.04 -28.53
CA ILE A 29 -36.25 119.94 -28.96
C ILE A 29 -35.31 120.18 -27.77
N GLU A 30 -35.61 121.13 -26.89
CA GLU A 30 -34.91 121.34 -25.61
C GLU A 30 -35.06 120.13 -24.69
N ASN A 31 -36.25 119.54 -24.58
CA ASN A 31 -36.47 118.32 -23.80
C ASN A 31 -35.73 117.10 -24.41
N PHE A 32 -35.66 116.98 -25.74
CA PHE A 32 -34.82 115.97 -26.38
C PHE A 32 -33.32 116.25 -26.17
N LYS A 33 -32.91 117.52 -26.21
CA LYS A 33 -31.53 117.95 -25.87
C LYS A 33 -31.19 117.66 -24.41
N THR A 34 -32.15 117.67 -23.48
CA THR A 34 -31.92 117.26 -22.09
C THR A 34 -31.96 115.74 -21.91
N ILE A 35 -32.69 114.98 -22.73
CA ILE A 35 -32.75 113.51 -22.70
C ILE A 35 -31.52 112.84 -23.35
N ILE A 36 -30.96 113.41 -24.43
CA ILE A 36 -29.78 112.88 -25.14
C ILE A 36 -28.61 112.56 -24.18
N PRO A 37 -28.21 113.46 -23.26
CA PRO A 37 -27.19 113.19 -22.26
C PRO A 37 -27.49 111.96 -21.38
N TYR A 38 -28.75 111.72 -21.04
CA TYR A 38 -29.15 110.54 -20.27
C TYR A 38 -29.08 109.26 -21.09
N ILE A 39 -29.44 109.31 -22.38
CA ILE A 39 -29.29 108.19 -23.31
C ILE A 39 -27.80 107.87 -23.51
N ASP A 40 -26.95 108.88 -23.66
CA ASP A 40 -25.49 108.70 -23.75
C ASP A 40 -24.90 108.15 -22.45
N LEU A 41 -25.38 108.60 -21.29
CA LEU A 41 -25.03 108.03 -19.99
C LEU A 41 -25.43 106.56 -19.88
N ILE A 42 -26.65 106.20 -20.29
CA ILE A 42 -27.14 104.81 -20.30
C ILE A 42 -26.30 103.97 -21.27
N LYS A 43 -26.03 104.47 -22.47
CA LYS A 43 -25.21 103.80 -23.48
C LYS A 43 -23.79 103.56 -22.98
N ASN A 44 -23.16 104.57 -22.37
CA ASN A 44 -21.85 104.44 -21.74
C ASN A 44 -21.86 103.43 -20.58
N LYS A 45 -22.93 103.40 -19.79
CA LYS A 45 -23.10 102.42 -18.71
C LYS A 45 -23.26 101.00 -19.26
N ILE A 46 -24.05 100.82 -20.33
CA ILE A 46 -24.20 99.54 -21.03
C ILE A 46 -22.86 99.08 -21.59
N SER A 47 -22.12 99.94 -22.29
CA SER A 47 -20.78 99.64 -22.80
C SER A 47 -19.81 99.26 -21.67
N SER A 48 -19.86 99.95 -20.53
CA SER A 48 -19.02 99.62 -19.36
C SER A 48 -19.40 98.26 -18.76
N VAL A 49 -20.68 97.89 -18.76
CA VAL A 49 -21.15 96.59 -18.30
C VAL A 49 -20.71 95.49 -19.27
N ASP A 50 -20.79 95.72 -20.57
CA ASP A 50 -20.31 94.79 -21.61
C ASP A 50 -18.81 94.51 -21.46
N THR A 51 -17.98 95.56 -21.34
CA THR A 51 -16.53 95.39 -21.15
C THR A 51 -16.19 94.64 -19.86
N ASN A 52 -16.94 94.86 -18.78
CA ASN A 52 -16.76 94.11 -17.54
C ASN A 52 -17.19 92.64 -17.70
N PHE A 53 -18.28 92.37 -18.42
CA PHE A 53 -18.74 91.01 -18.72
C PHE A 53 -17.72 90.24 -19.56
N GLU A 54 -17.16 90.86 -20.60
CA GLU A 54 -16.07 90.28 -21.40
C GLU A 54 -14.84 89.99 -20.54
N LEU A 55 -14.45 90.92 -19.67
CA LEU A 55 -13.33 90.73 -18.74
C LEU A 55 -13.59 89.58 -17.76
N TYR A 56 -14.82 89.43 -17.25
CA TYR A 56 -15.21 88.30 -16.41
C TYR A 56 -15.19 86.97 -17.17
N ASN A 57 -15.65 86.93 -18.41
CA ASN A 57 -15.58 85.74 -19.24
C ASN A 57 -14.13 85.31 -19.48
N VAL A 58 -13.24 86.23 -19.84
CA VAL A 58 -11.81 85.94 -20.01
C VAL A 58 -11.19 85.41 -18.71
N LYS A 59 -11.56 85.99 -17.55
CA LYS A 59 -11.09 85.49 -16.24
C LYS A 59 -11.62 84.10 -15.96
N LEU A 60 -12.89 83.81 -16.23
CA LEU A 60 -13.52 82.50 -16.01
C LEU A 60 -12.93 81.43 -16.93
N GLU A 61 -12.70 81.74 -18.21
CA GLU A 61 -12.03 80.84 -19.14
C GLU A 61 -10.61 80.53 -18.69
N LYS A 62 -9.84 81.56 -18.29
CA LYS A 62 -8.50 81.36 -17.75
C LYS A 62 -8.52 80.46 -16.52
N LEU A 63 -9.45 80.72 -15.59
CA LEU A 63 -9.60 79.93 -14.36
C LEU A 63 -10.03 78.49 -14.65
N ALA A 64 -10.92 78.27 -15.61
CA ALA A 64 -11.34 76.94 -16.06
C ALA A 64 -10.17 76.17 -16.70
N THR A 65 -9.33 76.86 -17.47
CA THR A 65 -8.13 76.27 -18.08
C THR A 65 -7.10 75.90 -17.01
N GLU A 66 -6.87 76.78 -16.04
CA GLU A 66 -6.01 76.52 -14.88
C GLU A 66 -6.54 75.35 -14.02
N MET A 67 -7.85 75.31 -13.74
CA MET A 67 -8.48 74.20 -13.01
C MET A 67 -8.32 72.87 -13.75
N LYS A 68 -8.51 72.85 -15.07
CA LYS A 68 -8.32 71.63 -15.87
C LYS A 68 -6.87 71.15 -15.84
N ASN A 69 -5.91 72.07 -15.93
CA ASN A 69 -4.50 71.71 -15.81
C ASN A 69 -4.18 71.12 -14.43
N ILE A 70 -4.72 71.70 -13.35
CA ILE A 70 -4.57 71.18 -11.99
C ILE A 70 -5.19 69.77 -11.86
N GLU A 71 -6.36 69.53 -12.45
CA GLU A 71 -7.02 68.23 -12.44
C GLU A 71 -6.20 67.15 -13.17
N GLU A 72 -5.65 67.49 -14.34
CA GLU A 72 -4.75 66.60 -15.09
C GLU A 72 -3.46 66.31 -14.32
N GLU A 73 -2.88 67.31 -13.65
CA GLU A 73 -1.67 67.14 -12.84
C GLU A 73 -1.93 66.31 -11.58
N ASN A 74 -3.06 66.51 -10.90
CA ASN A 74 -3.48 65.68 -9.76
C ASN A 74 -3.67 64.22 -10.17
N THR A 75 -4.30 63.96 -11.33
CA THR A 75 -4.50 62.60 -11.83
C THR A 75 -3.17 61.90 -12.11
N LYS A 76 -2.18 62.63 -12.63
CA LYS A 76 -0.81 62.10 -12.81
C LYS A 76 -0.16 61.77 -11.48
N LEU A 77 -0.25 62.68 -10.50
CA LEU A 77 0.30 62.48 -9.16
C LEU A 77 -0.34 61.30 -8.44
N GLU A 78 -1.66 61.12 -8.54
CA GLU A 78 -2.37 59.97 -7.94
C GLU A 78 -1.90 58.64 -8.52
N ASN A 79 -1.74 58.55 -9.85
CA ASN A 79 -1.22 57.36 -10.50
C ASN A 79 0.23 57.07 -10.09
N GLU A 80 1.06 58.11 -9.94
CA GLU A 80 2.44 57.96 -9.48
C GLU A 80 2.51 57.50 -8.02
N ILE A 81 1.68 58.07 -7.14
CA ILE A 81 1.54 57.63 -5.74
C ILE A 81 1.13 56.16 -5.69
N PHE A 82 0.16 55.75 -6.50
CA PHE A 82 -0.28 54.35 -6.54
C PHE A 82 0.85 53.40 -6.97
N TYR A 83 1.58 53.76 -8.03
CA TYR A 83 2.71 52.97 -8.52
C TYR A 83 3.85 52.88 -7.49
N GLN A 84 4.23 54.01 -6.88
CA GLN A 84 5.27 54.06 -5.85
C GLN A 84 4.87 53.24 -4.60
N THR A 85 3.60 53.31 -4.19
CA THR A 85 3.07 52.52 -3.06
C THR A 85 3.14 51.02 -3.35
N SER A 86 2.81 50.61 -4.58
CA SER A 86 2.93 49.21 -5.00
C SER A 86 4.38 48.71 -4.99
N ILE A 87 5.33 49.52 -5.48
CA ILE A 87 6.76 49.19 -5.41
C ILE A 87 7.20 49.05 -3.95
N TYR A 88 6.81 49.98 -3.09
CA TYR A 88 7.19 49.99 -1.68
C TYR A 88 6.75 48.72 -0.96
N GLU A 89 5.48 48.31 -1.10
CA GLU A 89 4.99 47.08 -0.47
C GLU A 89 5.70 45.82 -1.00
N ASN A 90 6.00 45.76 -2.30
CA ASN A 90 6.76 44.65 -2.87
C ASN A 90 8.22 44.60 -2.36
N LEU A 91 8.85 45.75 -2.16
CA LEU A 91 10.20 45.84 -1.58
C LEU A 91 10.22 45.47 -0.11
N LYS A 92 9.19 45.89 0.64
CA LYS A 92 9.02 45.56 2.06
C LYS A 92 8.84 44.05 2.26
N ASP A 93 8.00 43.41 1.46
CA ASP A 93 7.82 41.95 1.49
C ASP A 93 9.12 41.21 1.13
N LEU A 94 9.84 41.67 0.11
CA LEU A 94 11.15 41.11 -0.26
C LEU A 94 12.18 41.25 0.88
N LEU A 95 12.22 42.41 1.55
CA LEU A 95 13.16 42.68 2.64
C LEU A 95 12.89 41.76 3.84
N LEU A 96 11.62 41.57 4.19
CA LEU A 96 11.21 40.61 5.22
C LEU A 96 11.63 39.18 4.86
N LYS A 97 11.43 38.76 3.61
CA LYS A 97 11.85 37.42 3.12
C LYS A 97 13.37 37.24 3.11
N LEU A 98 14.14 38.28 2.79
CA LEU A 98 15.60 38.25 2.80
C LEU A 98 16.18 38.20 4.22
N GLN A 99 15.42 38.68 5.22
CA GLN A 99 15.83 38.73 6.62
C GLN A 99 15.73 37.36 7.31
N LEU A 100 16.43 36.37 6.78
CA LEU A 100 16.67 35.11 7.47
C LEU A 100 17.75 35.32 8.53
N LYS A 101 17.46 34.97 9.78
CA LYS A 101 18.40 35.08 10.89
C LYS A 101 19.60 34.16 10.67
N GLU A 102 20.78 34.71 10.89
CA GLU A 102 22.05 33.97 10.78
C GLU A 102 22.13 32.80 11.77
N GLU A 103 21.44 32.93 12.90
CA GLU A 103 21.28 31.91 13.94
C GLU A 103 20.78 30.57 13.38
N HIS A 104 19.91 30.57 12.35
CA HIS A 104 19.42 29.34 11.73
C HIS A 104 20.52 28.61 10.97
N PHE A 105 21.44 29.32 10.32
CA PHE A 105 22.60 28.73 9.64
C PHE A 105 23.58 28.13 10.65
N ILE A 106 23.90 28.88 11.71
CA ILE A 106 24.79 28.43 12.79
C ILE A 106 24.24 27.18 13.46
N THR A 107 22.93 27.16 13.74
CA THR A 107 22.26 26.01 14.39
C THR A 107 22.47 24.71 13.60
N LEU A 108 22.36 24.74 12.27
CA LEU A 108 22.58 23.53 11.45
C LEU A 108 24.03 23.04 11.46
N GLU A 109 25.00 23.95 11.62
CA GLU A 109 26.42 23.60 11.66
C GLU A 109 26.83 23.06 13.03
N THR A 110 26.42 23.73 14.12
CA THR A 110 26.99 23.51 15.46
C THR A 110 26.14 22.63 16.38
N GLU A 111 24.82 22.60 16.19
CA GLU A 111 23.93 21.92 17.12
C GLU A 111 24.07 20.38 17.04
N THR A 112 23.74 19.73 18.16
CA THR A 112 23.84 18.28 18.33
C THR A 112 22.47 17.62 18.19
N PHE A 113 22.43 16.34 17.81
CA PHE A 113 21.20 15.55 17.66
C PHE A 113 20.60 15.11 19.02
N THR A 114 20.59 15.99 20.02
CA THR A 114 19.88 15.79 21.30
C THR A 114 18.43 16.22 21.18
N ASN A 115 17.52 15.83 22.09
CA ASN A 115 16.11 16.21 22.00
C ASN A 115 15.90 17.74 21.92
N GLN A 116 16.66 18.54 22.69
CA GLN A 116 16.58 20.00 22.64
C GLN A 116 17.24 20.58 21.39
N GLY A 117 18.35 20.00 20.93
CA GLY A 117 19.00 20.40 19.69
C GLY A 117 18.16 20.08 18.45
N LEU A 118 17.42 18.97 18.48
CA LEU A 118 16.54 18.55 17.39
C LEU A 118 15.44 19.57 17.12
N VAL A 119 14.76 20.09 18.15
CA VAL A 119 13.72 21.13 18.00
C VAL A 119 14.29 22.36 17.31
N LYS A 120 15.48 22.84 17.72
CA LYS A 120 16.13 23.99 17.09
C LYS A 120 16.53 23.72 15.64
N ILE A 121 16.99 22.51 15.35
CA ILE A 121 17.34 22.08 13.99
C ILE A 121 16.08 22.04 13.12
N GLU A 122 14.97 21.50 13.61
CA GLU A 122 13.70 21.45 12.89
C GLU A 122 13.18 22.85 12.58
N GLU A 123 13.18 23.75 13.57
CA GLU A 123 12.82 25.17 13.39
C GLU A 123 13.74 25.86 12.36
N ALA A 124 15.05 25.59 12.40
CA ALA A 124 15.99 26.16 11.45
C ALA A 124 15.72 25.67 10.01
N ILE A 125 15.47 24.37 9.83
CA ILE A 125 15.13 23.79 8.52
C ILE A 125 13.83 24.40 7.99
N GLU A 126 12.78 24.47 8.82
CA GLU A 126 11.49 25.00 8.40
C GLU A 126 11.61 26.46 7.95
N ASN A 127 12.33 27.30 8.70
CA ASN A 127 12.55 28.70 8.33
C ASN A 127 13.38 28.85 7.04
N LEU A 128 14.41 28.03 6.85
CA LEU A 128 15.27 28.09 5.67
C LEU A 128 14.57 27.54 4.42
N GLU A 129 13.78 26.47 4.56
CA GLU A 129 13.05 25.88 3.44
C GLU A 129 11.82 26.68 3.02
N ASN A 130 11.21 27.45 3.94
CA ASN A 130 10.11 28.36 3.63
C ASN A 130 10.56 29.62 2.86
N PHE A 131 11.85 29.75 2.53
CA PHE A 131 12.35 30.82 1.68
C PHE A 131 11.82 30.67 0.24
N SER A 132 10.68 31.33 -0.02
CA SER A 132 10.02 31.41 -1.31
C SER A 132 10.28 32.76 -1.98
N ALA A 133 11.13 32.77 -3.00
CA ALA A 133 11.48 33.96 -3.77
C ALA A 133 11.64 33.65 -5.27
N GLU A 134 10.79 32.78 -5.82
CA GLU A 134 10.91 32.28 -7.19
C GLU A 134 10.71 33.36 -8.27
N ASN A 135 9.97 34.43 -7.95
CA ASN A 135 9.65 35.50 -8.88
C ASN A 135 10.71 36.61 -8.95
N TYR A 136 11.76 36.55 -8.13
CA TYR A 136 12.78 37.60 -8.08
C TYR A 136 14.06 37.17 -8.81
N THR A 137 14.43 37.92 -9.84
CA THR A 137 15.68 37.71 -10.61
C THR A 137 16.91 38.38 -9.97
N ILE A 138 16.70 39.08 -8.86
CA ILE A 138 17.69 39.89 -8.15
C ILE A 138 18.86 39.02 -7.68
N ARG A 139 20.10 39.50 -7.92
CA ARG A 139 21.34 38.78 -7.58
C ARG A 139 21.40 38.35 -6.10
N VAL A 140 21.04 39.25 -5.17
CA VAL A 140 21.06 38.98 -3.73
C VAL A 140 20.14 37.82 -3.34
N VAL A 141 18.97 37.71 -3.98
CA VAL A 141 18.03 36.60 -3.77
C VAL A 141 18.64 35.28 -4.24
N LYS A 142 19.28 35.27 -5.40
CA LYS A 142 19.97 34.09 -5.93
C LYS A 142 21.13 33.66 -5.03
N GLU A 143 21.96 34.60 -4.58
CA GLU A 143 23.07 34.33 -3.66
C GLU A 143 22.57 33.75 -2.33
N LYS A 144 21.49 34.32 -1.76
CA LYS A 144 20.88 33.80 -0.52
C LYS A 144 20.29 32.41 -0.72
N LYS A 145 19.58 32.15 -1.83
CA LYS A 145 19.06 30.83 -2.18
C LYS A 145 20.17 29.78 -2.31
N ASN A 146 21.26 30.12 -3.00
CA ASN A 146 22.40 29.23 -3.13
C ASN A 146 23.03 28.93 -1.76
N ARG A 147 23.20 29.95 -0.93
CA ARG A 147 23.72 29.78 0.44
C ARG A 147 22.84 28.86 1.29
N ILE A 148 21.51 29.00 1.21
CA ILE A 148 20.55 28.13 1.90
C ILE A 148 20.74 26.68 1.43
N ASN A 149 20.73 26.45 0.12
CA ASN A 149 20.88 25.12 -0.46
C ASN A 149 22.22 24.46 -0.06
N GLU A 150 23.33 25.19 -0.13
CA GLU A 150 24.65 24.68 0.27
C GLU A 150 24.68 24.31 1.77
N THR A 151 24.05 25.10 2.62
CA THR A 151 24.00 24.85 4.07
C THR A 151 23.15 23.61 4.37
N LEU A 152 21.97 23.51 3.76
CA LEU A 152 21.07 22.36 3.92
C LEU A 152 21.71 21.08 3.36
N GLU A 153 22.39 21.13 2.21
CA GLU A 153 23.08 19.97 1.65
C GLU A 153 24.21 19.47 2.57
N LYS A 154 25.01 20.39 3.13
CA LYS A 154 26.04 20.05 4.13
C LYS A 154 25.44 19.46 5.40
N PHE A 155 24.34 20.03 5.88
CA PHE A 155 23.61 19.52 7.05
C PHE A 155 23.10 18.10 6.81
N TYR A 156 22.43 17.82 5.69
CA TYR A 156 21.93 16.49 5.40
C TYR A 156 23.05 15.47 5.23
N LYS A 157 24.21 15.87 4.70
CA LYS A 157 25.40 15.02 4.67
C LYS A 157 25.91 14.68 6.09
N LYS A 158 25.92 15.65 7.01
CA LYS A 158 26.25 15.43 8.44
C LYS A 158 25.22 14.49 9.09
N PHE A 159 23.94 14.69 8.79
CA PHE A 159 22.85 13.86 9.30
C PHE A 159 22.92 12.40 8.79
N VAL A 160 23.26 12.18 7.52
CA VAL A 160 23.55 10.84 6.97
C VAL A 160 24.65 10.15 7.78
N GLY A 161 25.76 10.86 8.06
CA GLY A 161 26.86 10.32 8.86
C GLY A 161 26.44 10.00 10.31
N TYR A 162 25.58 10.84 10.90
CA TYR A 162 25.02 10.57 12.24
C TYR A 162 24.17 9.30 12.26
N ILE A 163 23.26 9.13 11.30
CA ILE A 163 22.41 7.95 11.20
C ILE A 163 23.24 6.68 10.95
N ALA A 164 24.24 6.75 10.08
CA ALA A 164 25.17 5.63 9.85
C ALA A 164 25.82 5.18 11.16
N ASN A 165 26.40 6.11 11.93
CA ASN A 165 27.00 5.81 13.23
C ASN A 165 25.97 5.27 14.25
N LEU A 166 24.74 5.78 14.24
CA LEU A 166 23.68 5.29 15.13
C LEU A 166 23.34 3.83 14.83
N LEU A 167 23.22 3.47 13.56
CA LEU A 167 22.93 2.11 13.12
C LEU A 167 24.11 1.16 13.36
N GLU A 168 25.35 1.59 13.12
CA GLU A 168 26.55 0.77 13.37
C GLU A 168 26.73 0.39 14.85
N ASN A 169 26.35 1.28 15.77
CA ASN A 169 26.46 1.05 17.21
C ASN A 169 25.34 0.16 17.79
N GLU A 170 24.30 -0.14 17.03
CA GLU A 170 23.22 -1.02 17.47
C GLU A 170 23.67 -2.48 17.41
N GLN A 171 23.65 -3.16 18.55
CA GLN A 171 23.99 -4.58 18.63
C GLN A 171 22.96 -5.43 17.87
N ILE A 172 23.45 -6.25 16.95
CA ILE A 172 22.63 -7.27 16.29
C ILE A 172 22.35 -8.37 17.33
N GLY A 173 21.09 -8.51 17.70
CA GLY A 173 20.65 -9.53 18.63
C GLY A 173 20.67 -10.92 17.99
N THR A 174 20.37 -11.95 18.80
CA THR A 174 20.17 -13.31 18.28
C THR A 174 18.71 -13.69 18.07
N ASN A 175 17.79 -12.82 18.50
CA ASN A 175 16.36 -13.11 18.49
C ASN A 175 15.73 -12.46 17.27
N PHE A 176 15.09 -13.26 16.43
CA PHE A 176 14.33 -12.79 15.29
C PHE A 176 13.02 -12.17 15.77
N GLN A 177 12.99 -10.84 15.92
CA GLN A 177 11.90 -10.12 16.57
C GLN A 177 11.73 -8.68 16.07
N VAL A 178 10.63 -8.05 16.46
CA VAL A 178 10.34 -6.65 16.15
C VAL A 178 11.29 -5.73 16.93
N HIS A 179 11.92 -4.75 16.26
CA HIS A 179 12.91 -3.87 16.86
C HIS A 179 12.33 -2.54 17.39
N THR A 180 11.34 -2.65 18.28
CA THR A 180 10.58 -1.50 18.80
C THR A 180 11.46 -0.38 19.37
N GLU A 181 12.57 -0.70 20.03
CA GLU A 181 13.48 0.31 20.59
C GLU A 181 14.20 1.11 19.50
N LEU A 182 14.69 0.43 18.46
CA LEU A 182 15.31 1.08 17.32
C LEU A 182 14.32 1.98 16.59
N TYR A 183 13.09 1.49 16.36
CA TYR A 183 12.05 2.29 15.71
C TYR A 183 11.74 3.55 16.51
N LYS A 184 11.59 3.46 17.83
CA LYS A 184 11.39 4.63 18.70
C LYS A 184 12.56 5.60 18.68
N LYS A 185 13.81 5.12 18.56
CA LYS A 185 14.99 5.98 18.43
C LYS A 185 14.98 6.73 17.10
N LEU A 186 14.67 6.04 16.00
CA LEU A 186 14.64 6.61 14.66
C LEU A 186 13.44 7.53 14.42
N GLU A 187 12.28 7.23 15.01
CA GLU A 187 11.05 8.00 14.87
C GLU A 187 11.21 9.46 15.31
N LYS A 188 12.11 9.74 16.26
CA LYS A 188 12.49 11.10 16.66
C LYS A 188 13.02 11.94 15.50
N TYR A 189 13.57 11.32 14.47
CA TYR A 189 14.17 11.99 13.31
C TYR A 189 13.24 11.98 12.09
N LYS A 190 11.97 11.59 12.25
CA LYS A 190 11.00 11.48 11.16
C LYS A 190 10.85 12.76 10.34
N PHE A 191 10.85 13.92 11.00
CA PHE A 191 10.77 15.21 10.31
C PHE A 191 11.98 15.41 9.37
N LEU A 192 13.19 15.13 9.86
CA LEU A 192 14.42 15.28 9.07
C LEU A 192 14.44 14.33 7.86
N TYR A 193 13.97 13.08 8.04
CA TYR A 193 13.79 12.14 6.93
C TYR A 193 12.85 12.71 5.86
N LYS A 194 11.68 13.20 6.26
CA LYS A 194 10.69 13.76 5.34
C LYS A 194 11.22 14.98 4.58
N MET A 195 11.88 15.92 5.25
CA MET A 195 12.41 17.12 4.59
C MET A 195 13.59 16.81 3.67
N SER A 196 14.37 15.77 3.99
CA SER A 196 15.50 15.37 3.15
C SER A 196 15.10 14.91 1.74
N GLU A 197 13.83 14.56 1.49
CA GLU A 197 13.34 14.16 0.15
C GLU A 197 13.65 15.17 -0.95
N LYS A 198 13.74 16.46 -0.63
CA LYS A 198 14.14 17.53 -1.58
C LYS A 198 15.59 17.40 -2.05
N TYR A 199 16.42 16.65 -1.31
CA TYR A 199 17.84 16.43 -1.55
C TYR A 199 18.08 14.98 -1.95
N GLU A 200 17.67 14.63 -3.17
CA GLU A 200 17.56 13.26 -3.70
C GLU A 200 18.76 12.36 -3.37
N LYS A 201 19.99 12.85 -3.56
CA LYS A 201 21.22 12.08 -3.29
C LYS A 201 21.37 11.72 -1.80
N ASN A 202 21.16 12.68 -0.90
CA ASN A 202 21.30 12.45 0.54
C ASN A 202 20.14 11.60 1.07
N TYR A 203 18.92 11.84 0.58
CA TYR A 203 17.76 11.03 0.92
C TYR A 203 17.89 9.57 0.48
N THR A 204 18.36 9.34 -0.75
CA THR A 204 18.66 8.00 -1.27
C THR A 204 19.66 7.29 -0.36
N ASN A 205 20.75 7.97 0.01
CA ASN A 205 21.74 7.41 0.94
C ASN A 205 21.14 7.08 2.32
N LEU A 206 20.29 7.95 2.88
CA LEU A 206 19.60 7.68 4.15
C LEU A 206 18.72 6.44 4.08
N CYS A 207 17.92 6.33 3.02
CA CYS A 207 17.08 5.17 2.78
C CYS A 207 17.92 3.90 2.67
N ASP A 208 18.98 3.94 1.87
CA ASP A 208 19.85 2.79 1.63
C ASP A 208 20.60 2.34 2.89
N LEU A 209 21.02 3.28 3.75
CA LEU A 209 21.64 2.96 5.04
C LEU A 209 20.70 2.12 5.91
N TYR A 210 19.44 2.56 6.05
CA TYR A 210 18.44 1.84 6.83
C TYR A 210 18.15 0.47 6.22
N ILE A 211 17.88 0.41 4.92
CA ILE A 211 17.56 -0.86 4.22
C ILE A 211 18.71 -1.86 4.36
N ASN A 212 19.95 -1.43 4.13
CA ASN A 212 21.11 -2.31 4.23
C ASN A 212 21.32 -2.81 5.67
N TYR A 213 21.15 -1.93 6.66
CA TYR A 213 21.21 -2.31 8.06
C TYR A 213 20.13 -3.33 8.42
N SER A 214 18.85 -3.04 8.13
CA SER A 214 17.72 -3.96 8.40
C SER A 214 17.92 -5.29 7.71
N LYS A 215 18.36 -5.27 6.44
CA LYS A 215 18.67 -6.47 5.67
C LYS A 215 19.73 -7.33 6.35
N VAL A 216 20.86 -6.74 6.76
CA VAL A 216 21.95 -7.48 7.42
C VAL A 216 21.47 -8.04 8.77
N ARG A 217 20.79 -7.23 9.57
CA ARG A 217 20.26 -7.59 10.89
C ARG A 217 19.27 -8.76 10.81
N TYR A 218 18.20 -8.62 10.04
CA TYR A 218 17.21 -9.69 9.89
C TYR A 218 17.79 -10.96 9.28
N ASN A 219 18.76 -10.83 8.36
CA ASN A 219 19.44 -12.00 7.84
C ASN A 219 20.23 -12.76 8.90
N ALA A 220 20.95 -12.07 9.78
CA ALA A 220 21.71 -12.69 10.85
C ALA A 220 20.77 -13.35 11.87
N GLU A 221 19.78 -12.59 12.35
CA GLU A 221 18.81 -13.05 13.34
C GLU A 221 18.00 -14.26 12.85
N LEU A 222 17.49 -14.23 11.61
CA LEU A 222 16.74 -15.35 11.04
C LEU A 222 17.60 -16.61 10.90
N THR A 223 18.88 -16.47 10.53
CA THR A 223 19.77 -17.64 10.37
C THR A 223 19.95 -18.36 11.70
N GLU A 224 20.23 -17.61 12.76
CA GLU A 224 20.42 -18.16 14.09
C GLU A 224 19.11 -18.73 14.66
N TYR A 225 18.00 -18.02 14.44
CA TYR A 225 16.66 -18.47 14.85
C TYR A 225 16.26 -19.80 14.19
N LEU A 226 16.40 -19.90 12.87
CA LEU A 226 16.09 -21.14 12.14
C LEU A 226 17.01 -22.29 12.56
N LYS A 227 18.29 -22.03 12.83
CA LYS A 227 19.24 -23.04 13.31
C LYS A 227 18.80 -23.62 14.66
N ARG A 228 18.46 -22.76 15.62
CA ARG A 228 17.97 -23.18 16.94
C ARG A 228 16.70 -24.02 16.83
N LEU A 229 15.74 -23.59 16.01
CA LEU A 229 14.52 -24.35 15.77
C LEU A 229 14.80 -25.70 15.11
N LEU A 230 15.74 -25.76 14.17
CA LEU A 230 16.11 -27.01 13.52
C LEU A 230 16.72 -28.00 14.51
N ASP A 231 17.62 -27.53 15.38
CA ASP A 231 18.28 -28.38 16.38
C ASP A 231 17.27 -28.92 17.41
N LEU A 232 16.32 -28.10 17.87
CA LEU A 232 15.22 -28.53 18.74
C LEU A 232 14.34 -29.63 18.10
N ASN A 233 14.07 -29.52 16.80
CA ASN A 233 13.28 -30.53 16.08
C ASN A 233 14.08 -31.82 15.84
N LYS A 234 15.41 -31.73 15.65
CA LYS A 234 16.29 -32.91 15.53
C LYS A 234 16.39 -33.69 16.84
N GLU A 235 16.41 -33.01 17.98
CA GLU A 235 16.48 -33.63 19.31
C GLU A 235 15.17 -34.31 19.69
N SER A 236 14.05 -33.62 19.48
CA SER A 236 12.74 -34.10 19.93
C SER A 236 12.09 -35.12 18.99
N LYS A 237 12.20 -34.91 17.67
CA LYS A 237 11.55 -35.73 16.61
C LYS A 237 10.05 -35.98 16.84
N LYS A 238 9.35 -35.01 17.45
CA LYS A 238 7.91 -35.08 17.73
C LYS A 238 7.11 -34.32 16.68
N PRO A 239 5.99 -34.88 16.17
CA PRO A 239 5.11 -34.20 15.23
C PRO A 239 4.60 -32.83 15.72
N GLU A 240 4.26 -32.74 17.00
CA GLU A 240 3.70 -31.52 17.60
C GLU A 240 4.70 -30.36 17.59
N ASN A 241 5.99 -30.67 17.75
CA ASN A 241 7.05 -29.67 17.72
C ASN A 241 7.25 -29.10 16.31
N ILE A 242 7.09 -29.92 15.27
CA ILE A 242 7.16 -29.43 13.89
C ILE A 242 5.96 -28.57 13.55
N GLU A 243 4.76 -28.94 13.99
CA GLU A 243 3.57 -28.11 13.82
C GLU A 243 3.78 -26.72 14.43
N GLN A 244 4.19 -26.68 15.71
CA GLN A 244 4.47 -25.43 16.41
C GLN A 244 5.56 -24.62 15.70
N THR A 245 6.66 -25.27 15.34
CA THR A 245 7.80 -24.62 14.67
C THR A 245 7.39 -23.97 13.36
N ILE A 246 6.66 -24.69 12.50
CA ILE A 246 6.20 -24.17 11.22
C ILE A 246 5.24 -23.00 11.46
N ASN A 247 4.22 -23.16 12.29
CA ASN A 247 3.25 -22.09 12.58
C ASN A 247 3.96 -20.83 13.10
N THR A 248 4.84 -20.97 14.10
CA THR A 248 5.55 -19.84 14.69
C THR A 248 6.45 -19.12 13.69
N ILE A 249 7.11 -19.83 12.78
CA ILE A 249 7.94 -19.18 11.74
C ILE A 249 7.07 -18.34 10.79
N PHE A 250 5.96 -18.90 10.30
CA PHE A 250 5.07 -18.18 9.38
C PHE A 250 4.44 -16.96 10.06
N GLU A 251 3.91 -17.12 11.28
CA GLU A 251 3.33 -16.02 12.05
C GLU A 251 4.37 -14.92 12.35
N THR A 252 5.55 -15.29 12.83
CA THR A 252 6.62 -14.34 13.16
C THR A 252 7.08 -13.60 11.91
N TYR A 253 7.28 -14.31 10.81
CA TYR A 253 7.73 -13.70 9.55
C TYR A 253 6.70 -12.73 8.97
N LYS A 254 5.42 -13.13 8.99
CA LYS A 254 4.29 -12.29 8.60
C LYS A 254 4.24 -11.00 9.42
N LEU A 255 4.29 -11.11 10.74
CA LEU A 255 4.26 -9.96 11.65
C LEU A 255 5.43 -9.00 11.40
N LEU A 256 6.63 -9.54 11.20
CA LEU A 256 7.83 -8.72 10.92
C LEU A 256 7.71 -7.94 9.63
N ILE A 257 7.28 -8.59 8.54
CA ILE A 257 7.05 -7.91 7.25
C ILE A 257 6.01 -6.79 7.42
N HIS A 258 4.92 -7.07 8.12
CA HIS A 258 3.86 -6.07 8.35
C HIS A 258 4.36 -4.86 9.14
N VAL A 259 5.04 -5.09 10.26
CA VAL A 259 5.55 -4.01 11.11
C VAL A 259 6.63 -3.19 10.41
N GLU A 260 7.57 -3.85 9.72
CA GLU A 260 8.65 -3.17 9.00
C GLU A 260 8.09 -2.36 7.81
N SER A 261 7.11 -2.90 7.07
CA SER A 261 6.40 -2.15 6.02
C SER A 261 5.73 -0.88 6.56
N ASN A 262 5.03 -0.99 7.69
CA ASN A 262 4.41 0.16 8.35
C ASN A 262 5.44 1.18 8.82
N PHE A 263 6.59 0.73 9.33
CA PHE A 263 7.68 1.60 9.75
C PHE A 263 8.30 2.36 8.56
N LEU A 264 8.58 1.68 7.44
CA LEU A 264 9.08 2.34 6.22
C LEU A 264 8.12 3.43 5.75
N LYS A 265 6.81 3.13 5.68
CA LYS A 265 5.76 4.09 5.32
C LYS A 265 5.70 5.26 6.30
N SER A 266 5.76 4.99 7.61
CA SER A 266 5.65 6.02 8.64
C SER A 266 6.85 6.97 8.65
N MET A 267 8.04 6.47 8.33
CA MET A 267 9.28 7.25 8.23
C MET A 267 9.49 7.94 6.88
N SER A 268 8.56 7.78 5.92
CA SER A 268 8.71 8.26 4.54
C SER A 268 9.98 7.72 3.88
N ILE A 269 10.32 6.44 4.10
CA ILE A 269 11.43 5.76 3.42
C ILE A 269 10.90 5.12 2.14
N LYS A 270 11.25 5.67 0.98
CA LYS A 270 10.78 5.21 -0.34
C LYS A 270 11.63 4.05 -0.87
N ARG A 271 11.48 2.89 -0.23
CA ARG A 271 12.13 1.62 -0.61
C ARG A 271 11.17 0.45 -0.46
N ASP A 272 11.40 -0.60 -1.23
CA ASP A 272 10.57 -1.81 -1.18
C ASP A 272 11.01 -2.72 -0.02
N ILE A 273 10.05 -3.22 0.74
CA ILE A 273 10.24 -4.21 1.80
C ILE A 273 10.96 -5.48 1.29
N LYS A 274 10.81 -5.77 0.00
CA LYS A 274 11.54 -6.84 -0.70
C LYS A 274 13.05 -6.70 -0.54
N GLU A 275 13.60 -5.49 -0.55
CA GLU A 275 15.05 -5.27 -0.47
C GLU A 275 15.64 -5.77 0.86
N ILE A 276 14.84 -5.71 1.94
CA ILE A 276 15.19 -6.21 3.27
C ILE A 276 15.09 -7.74 3.32
N PHE A 277 13.96 -8.29 2.86
CA PHE A 277 13.58 -9.69 3.14
C PHE A 277 13.81 -10.69 2.00
N ASN A 278 14.27 -10.27 0.82
CA ASN A 278 14.42 -11.20 -0.33
C ASN A 278 15.26 -12.45 0.00
N ASN A 279 16.35 -12.28 0.77
CA ASN A 279 17.21 -13.39 1.17
C ASN A 279 16.56 -14.29 2.24
N SER A 280 15.65 -13.74 3.04
CA SER A 280 14.94 -14.43 4.11
C SER A 280 14.01 -15.51 3.56
N ASN A 281 13.34 -15.24 2.44
CA ASN A 281 12.49 -16.21 1.74
C ASN A 281 13.26 -17.51 1.45
N GLN A 282 14.45 -17.41 0.87
CA GLN A 282 15.26 -18.59 0.53
C GLN A 282 15.71 -19.39 1.77
N LYS A 283 15.97 -18.71 2.89
CA LYS A 283 16.34 -19.37 4.15
C LYS A 283 15.18 -20.16 4.73
N ILE A 284 13.97 -19.60 4.73
CA ILE A 284 12.76 -20.31 5.17
C ILE A 284 12.50 -21.52 4.26
N VAL A 285 12.65 -21.36 2.95
CA VAL A 285 12.53 -22.48 1.98
C VAL A 285 13.52 -23.61 2.30
N ASN A 286 14.78 -23.29 2.55
CA ASN A 286 15.79 -24.29 2.88
C ASN A 286 15.50 -24.96 4.23
N PHE A 287 15.08 -24.18 5.21
CA PHE A 287 14.68 -24.70 6.52
C PHE A 287 13.51 -25.69 6.42
N LEU A 288 12.49 -25.42 5.61
CA LEU A 288 11.39 -26.38 5.37
C LEU A 288 11.88 -27.68 4.72
N LYS A 289 12.88 -27.61 3.83
CA LYS A 289 13.51 -28.83 3.27
C LYS A 289 14.29 -29.59 4.34
N ASP A 290 14.97 -28.89 5.24
CA ASP A 290 15.71 -29.50 6.35
C ASP A 290 14.75 -30.21 7.33
N LEU A 291 13.61 -29.59 7.66
CA LEU A 291 12.55 -30.23 8.45
C LEU A 291 11.97 -31.47 7.74
N TYR A 292 11.82 -31.41 6.42
CA TYR A 292 11.33 -32.54 5.63
C TYR A 292 12.25 -33.77 5.74
N PHE A 293 13.56 -33.61 5.93
CA PHE A 293 14.46 -34.74 6.17
C PHE A 293 14.27 -35.39 7.56
N ILE A 294 13.70 -34.66 8.53
CA ILE A 294 13.42 -35.16 9.88
C ILE A 294 12.09 -35.91 9.90
N LEU A 295 11.02 -35.24 9.48
CA LEU A 295 9.65 -35.76 9.48
C LEU A 295 8.93 -35.29 8.20
N PRO A 296 9.04 -36.06 7.11
CA PRO A 296 8.56 -35.67 5.79
C PRO A 296 7.05 -35.40 5.73
N LEU A 297 6.27 -36.22 6.44
CA LEU A 297 4.82 -36.20 6.41
C LEU A 297 4.29 -34.92 7.07
N GLU A 298 4.68 -34.75 8.32
CA GLU A 298 4.31 -33.65 9.19
C GLU A 298 4.68 -32.32 8.52
N THR A 299 5.90 -32.23 7.98
CA THR A 299 6.36 -31.03 7.27
C THR A 299 5.44 -30.67 6.09
N VAL A 300 5.05 -31.65 5.26
CA VAL A 300 4.17 -31.42 4.10
C VAL A 300 2.77 -30.97 4.55
N CYS A 301 2.18 -31.66 5.54
CA CYS A 301 0.83 -31.37 6.02
C CYS A 301 0.74 -30.01 6.72
N TYR A 302 1.65 -29.72 7.64
CA TYR A 302 1.64 -28.47 8.40
C TYR A 302 2.04 -27.27 7.55
N THR A 303 2.96 -27.44 6.58
CA THR A 303 3.23 -26.38 5.59
C THR A 303 1.98 -26.09 4.77
N ASN A 304 1.28 -27.12 4.26
CA ASN A 304 0.04 -26.91 3.50
C ASN A 304 -1.03 -26.16 4.32
N LYS A 305 -1.21 -26.53 5.60
CA LYS A 305 -2.17 -25.87 6.50
C LYS A 305 -1.93 -24.36 6.61
N ASN A 306 -0.68 -23.93 6.76
CA ASN A 306 -0.33 -22.50 6.86
C ASN A 306 -0.49 -21.76 5.52
N LEU A 307 -0.33 -22.45 4.39
CA LEU A 307 -0.47 -21.86 3.05
C LEU A 307 -1.93 -21.77 2.56
N GLU A 308 -2.88 -22.37 3.30
CA GLU A 308 -4.32 -22.28 3.03
C GLU A 308 -5.00 -21.13 3.79
N GLU A 309 -4.29 -20.45 4.69
CA GLU A 309 -4.83 -19.30 5.41
C GLU A 309 -5.16 -18.14 4.46
N ASN A 310 -6.26 -17.41 4.75
CA ASN A 310 -6.65 -16.27 3.94
C ASN A 310 -5.60 -15.16 4.06
N THR A 311 -4.94 -14.83 2.94
CA THR A 311 -3.93 -13.78 2.87
C THR A 311 -4.47 -12.46 2.31
N GLU A 312 -5.77 -12.28 2.08
CA GLU A 312 -6.33 -11.09 1.38
C GLU A 312 -5.90 -9.74 1.97
N ASN A 313 -5.74 -9.63 3.29
CA ASN A 313 -5.35 -8.38 3.96
C ASN A 313 -3.84 -8.23 4.17
N GLU A 314 -3.04 -9.15 3.65
CA GLU A 314 -1.59 -9.17 3.88
C GLU A 314 -0.82 -8.28 2.89
N GLU A 315 0.39 -7.90 3.30
CA GLU A 315 1.35 -7.20 2.45
C GLU A 315 1.63 -8.00 1.17
N ILE A 316 1.69 -7.30 0.03
CA ILE A 316 1.86 -7.93 -1.31
C ILE A 316 3.10 -8.81 -1.36
N PHE A 317 4.20 -8.37 -0.71
CA PHE A 317 5.43 -9.14 -0.63
C PHE A 317 5.23 -10.51 0.06
N TYR A 318 4.48 -10.55 1.16
CA TYR A 318 4.18 -11.80 1.87
C TYR A 318 3.26 -12.70 1.04
N LYS A 319 2.23 -12.15 0.40
CA LYS A 319 1.35 -12.89 -0.52
C LYS A 319 2.14 -13.62 -1.61
N ASN A 320 3.02 -12.88 -2.29
CA ASN A 320 3.87 -13.45 -3.35
C ASN A 320 4.76 -14.57 -2.81
N PHE A 321 5.32 -14.40 -1.61
CA PHE A 321 6.11 -15.45 -0.95
C PHE A 321 5.28 -16.72 -0.67
N ILE A 322 4.04 -16.58 -0.18
CA ILE A 322 3.13 -17.71 0.07
C ILE A 322 2.76 -18.43 -1.23
N GLU A 323 2.44 -17.71 -2.29
CA GLU A 323 2.16 -18.28 -3.61
C GLU A 323 3.37 -19.03 -4.18
N ASP A 324 4.55 -18.42 -4.12
CA ASP A 324 5.81 -19.04 -4.54
C ASP A 324 6.11 -20.31 -3.73
N LEU A 325 5.89 -20.30 -2.42
CA LEU A 325 6.05 -21.49 -1.58
C LEU A 325 5.08 -22.60 -1.95
N LYS A 326 3.82 -22.26 -2.20
CA LYS A 326 2.75 -23.21 -2.57
C LYS A 326 3.10 -23.94 -3.86
N ILE A 327 3.56 -23.22 -4.87
CA ILE A 327 3.90 -23.79 -6.18
C ILE A 327 5.26 -24.46 -6.16
N SER A 328 6.30 -23.74 -5.74
CA SER A 328 7.69 -24.11 -5.99
C SER A 328 8.28 -25.06 -4.94
N VAL A 329 7.80 -25.01 -3.70
CA VAL A 329 8.34 -25.81 -2.58
C VAL A 329 7.39 -26.92 -2.21
N LEU A 330 6.15 -26.58 -1.82
CA LEU A 330 5.19 -27.57 -1.37
C LEU A 330 4.87 -28.57 -2.48
N GLY A 331 4.69 -28.12 -3.72
CA GLY A 331 4.51 -29.01 -4.88
C GLY A 331 5.67 -29.98 -5.08
N LYS A 332 6.92 -29.55 -4.87
CA LYS A 332 8.11 -30.42 -4.96
C LYS A 332 8.19 -31.41 -3.79
N LEU A 333 7.95 -30.96 -2.57
CA LEU A 333 7.96 -31.82 -1.38
C LEU A 333 6.85 -32.88 -1.46
N LYS A 334 5.66 -32.50 -1.93
CA LYS A 334 4.54 -33.42 -2.22
C LYS A 334 4.97 -34.50 -3.23
N LYS A 335 5.53 -34.11 -4.39
CA LYS A 335 6.00 -35.05 -5.41
C LYS A 335 7.09 -35.99 -4.87
N GLN A 336 8.09 -35.46 -4.18
CA GLN A 336 9.17 -36.26 -3.57
C GLN A 336 8.63 -37.25 -2.52
N PHE A 337 7.65 -36.83 -1.72
CA PHE A 337 7.00 -37.70 -0.75
C PHE A 337 6.26 -38.86 -1.44
N LEU A 338 5.41 -38.54 -2.44
CA LEU A 338 4.66 -39.54 -3.18
C LEU A 338 5.56 -40.54 -3.90
N GLN A 339 6.68 -40.06 -4.48
CA GLN A 339 7.65 -40.93 -5.13
C GLN A 339 8.28 -41.93 -4.13
N LYS A 340 8.73 -41.44 -2.97
CA LYS A 340 9.27 -42.30 -1.90
C LYS A 340 8.23 -43.31 -1.40
N GLU A 341 6.97 -42.90 -1.30
CA GLU A 341 5.88 -43.81 -0.94
C GLU A 341 5.63 -44.88 -2.01
N ALA A 342 5.68 -44.55 -3.30
CA ALA A 342 5.50 -45.51 -4.38
C ALA A 342 6.64 -46.55 -4.47
N GLU A 343 7.86 -46.15 -4.11
CA GLU A 343 9.05 -47.00 -4.04
C GLU A 343 9.05 -47.94 -2.83
N LEU A 344 8.30 -47.61 -1.77
CA LEU A 344 8.17 -48.46 -0.59
C LEU A 344 7.50 -49.80 -0.94
N ARG A 345 8.24 -50.90 -0.77
CA ARG A 345 7.76 -52.27 -1.03
C ARG A 345 6.99 -52.87 0.14
N ASP A 346 7.35 -52.50 1.37
CA ASP A 346 6.78 -53.04 2.60
C ASP A 346 5.31 -52.65 2.77
N LYS A 347 4.41 -53.63 2.68
CA LYS A 347 2.94 -53.46 2.70
C LYS A 347 2.47 -52.91 4.05
N GLU A 348 2.89 -53.53 5.16
CA GLU A 348 2.44 -53.16 6.50
C GLU A 348 2.92 -51.76 6.90
N LYS A 349 4.20 -51.44 6.64
CA LYS A 349 4.72 -50.10 6.89
C LYS A 349 4.00 -49.05 6.06
N GLY A 350 3.72 -49.36 4.79
CA GLY A 350 3.00 -48.48 3.89
C GLY A 350 1.59 -48.15 4.39
N ILE A 351 0.83 -49.16 4.81
CA ILE A 351 -0.53 -49.00 5.35
C ILE A 351 -0.51 -48.21 6.66
N ALA A 352 0.43 -48.49 7.56
CA ALA A 352 0.57 -47.76 8.81
C ALA A 352 0.84 -46.27 8.57
N ARG A 353 1.76 -45.95 7.65
CA ARG A 353 2.05 -44.56 7.25
C ARG A 353 0.85 -43.88 6.61
N PHE A 354 0.13 -44.58 5.75
CA PHE A 354 -1.09 -44.07 5.11
C PHE A 354 -2.20 -43.72 6.11
N LYS A 355 -2.42 -44.56 7.14
CA LYS A 355 -3.37 -44.27 8.21
C LYS A 355 -2.99 -43.02 9.00
N ASN A 356 -1.70 -42.86 9.32
CA ASN A 356 -1.21 -41.65 10.00
C ASN A 356 -1.37 -40.42 9.09
N PHE A 357 -1.11 -40.59 7.80
CA PHE A 357 -1.26 -39.55 6.79
C PHE A 357 -2.71 -39.04 6.70
N ILE A 358 -3.70 -39.92 6.58
CA ILE A 358 -5.12 -39.53 6.49
C ILE A 358 -5.58 -38.76 7.73
N LYS A 359 -5.09 -39.12 8.92
CA LYS A 359 -5.45 -38.41 10.16
C LYS A 359 -4.97 -36.96 10.17
N LEU A 360 -3.81 -36.70 9.56
CA LEU A 360 -3.16 -35.39 9.56
C LEU A 360 -3.55 -34.53 8.35
N SER A 361 -3.78 -35.16 7.19
CA SER A 361 -3.97 -34.47 5.92
C SER A 361 -5.43 -34.21 5.59
N LYS A 362 -5.74 -32.92 5.34
CA LYS A 362 -7.00 -32.46 4.75
C LYS A 362 -6.95 -32.35 3.22
N MET A 363 -5.84 -32.74 2.58
CA MET A 363 -5.61 -32.54 1.14
C MET A 363 -6.22 -33.69 0.32
N GLU A 364 -7.48 -33.58 -0.08
CA GLU A 364 -8.22 -34.66 -0.77
C GLU A 364 -7.49 -35.26 -1.98
N ASP A 365 -6.99 -34.44 -2.91
CA ASP A 365 -6.25 -34.92 -4.09
C ASP A 365 -5.00 -35.72 -3.72
N PHE A 366 -4.24 -35.25 -2.73
CA PHE A 366 -3.03 -35.91 -2.27
C PHE A 366 -3.37 -37.21 -1.53
N ASN A 367 -4.45 -37.20 -0.74
CA ASN A 367 -4.99 -38.39 -0.06
C ASN A 367 -5.41 -39.46 -1.08
N ASN A 368 -6.06 -39.06 -2.17
CA ASN A 368 -6.49 -39.96 -3.25
C ASN A 368 -5.31 -40.59 -3.99
N ILE A 369 -4.23 -39.84 -4.25
CA ILE A 369 -3.02 -40.41 -4.89
C ILE A 369 -2.36 -41.43 -3.96
N LEU A 370 -2.21 -41.10 -2.67
CA LEU A 370 -1.65 -42.04 -1.70
C LEU A 370 -2.50 -43.29 -1.54
N TYR A 371 -3.83 -43.15 -1.59
CA TYR A 371 -4.75 -44.27 -1.56
C TYR A 371 -4.48 -45.23 -2.72
N ARG A 372 -4.37 -44.71 -3.95
CA ARG A 372 -4.02 -45.50 -5.14
C ARG A 372 -2.67 -46.19 -5.00
N ILE A 373 -1.64 -45.49 -4.51
CA ILE A 373 -0.32 -46.07 -4.25
C ILE A 373 -0.43 -47.27 -3.27
N ASN A 374 -1.23 -47.14 -2.21
CA ASN A 374 -1.42 -48.21 -1.23
C ASN A 374 -2.21 -49.38 -1.81
N ILE A 375 -3.26 -49.15 -2.61
CA ILE A 375 -3.97 -50.23 -3.32
C ILE A 375 -3.02 -50.97 -4.25
N SER A 376 -2.26 -50.26 -5.09
CA SER A 376 -1.28 -50.90 -5.98
C SER A 376 -0.23 -51.69 -5.20
N ARG A 377 0.19 -51.21 -4.02
CA ARG A 377 1.12 -51.93 -3.14
C ARG A 377 0.50 -53.21 -2.57
N ILE A 378 -0.77 -53.19 -2.18
CA ILE A 378 -1.50 -54.38 -1.71
C ILE A 378 -1.60 -55.42 -2.82
N LEU A 379 -1.94 -54.98 -4.04
CA LEU A 379 -2.09 -55.85 -5.21
C LEU A 379 -0.76 -56.37 -5.79
N ARG A 380 0.40 -55.85 -5.37
CA ARG A 380 1.71 -56.35 -5.82
C ARG A 380 1.84 -57.84 -5.48
N LEU A 381 2.16 -58.59 -6.53
CA LEU A 381 2.28 -60.04 -6.59
C LEU A 381 3.63 -60.48 -6.02
N ASP A 382 3.65 -60.87 -4.75
CA ASP A 382 4.87 -61.45 -4.15
C ASP A 382 4.88 -63.00 -4.24
N ASN A 383 3.71 -63.66 -4.31
CA ASN A 383 3.51 -65.06 -4.75
C ASN A 383 2.01 -65.35 -4.95
N GLU A 384 1.57 -65.72 -6.16
CA GLU A 384 0.14 -65.96 -6.47
C GLU A 384 -0.47 -67.20 -5.80
N SER A 385 0.35 -68.09 -5.23
CA SER A 385 -0.06 -69.42 -4.77
C SER A 385 -0.19 -69.57 -3.25
N ASN A 386 0.09 -68.54 -2.46
CA ASN A 386 0.04 -68.63 -1.00
C ASN A 386 -1.23 -67.97 -0.44
N ILE A 387 -2.11 -68.78 0.15
CA ILE A 387 -3.36 -68.33 0.77
C ILE A 387 -3.15 -67.24 1.84
N TRP A 388 -2.03 -67.28 2.57
CA TRP A 388 -1.73 -66.30 3.61
C TRP A 388 -1.43 -64.92 3.04
N ASP A 389 -0.74 -64.85 1.90
CA ASP A 389 -0.42 -63.58 1.24
C ASP A 389 -1.71 -62.90 0.70
N ILE A 390 -2.70 -63.71 0.31
CA ILE A 390 -4.02 -63.23 -0.14
C ILE A 390 -4.85 -62.74 1.05
N ILE A 391 -4.88 -63.50 2.15
CA ILE A 391 -5.55 -63.08 3.39
C ILE A 391 -4.93 -61.79 3.93
N ASP A 392 -3.60 -61.66 3.89
CA ASP A 392 -2.89 -60.45 4.31
C ASP A 392 -3.19 -59.26 3.37
N SER A 393 -3.29 -59.50 2.05
CA SER A 393 -3.70 -58.47 1.09
C SER A 393 -5.14 -58.00 1.35
N LYS A 394 -6.04 -58.92 1.66
CA LYS A 394 -7.43 -58.62 2.03
C LYS A 394 -7.51 -57.85 3.35
N ARG A 395 -6.67 -58.20 4.33
CA ARG A 395 -6.50 -57.45 5.59
C ARG A 395 -6.05 -56.02 5.29
N GLY A 396 -5.05 -55.86 4.43
CA GLY A 396 -4.55 -54.56 4.05
C GLY A 396 -5.62 -53.69 3.38
N LEU A 397 -6.42 -54.28 2.48
CA LEU A 397 -7.52 -53.59 1.82
C LEU A 397 -8.60 -53.13 2.82
N PHE A 398 -8.98 -54.02 3.75
CA PHE A 398 -9.92 -53.70 4.83
C PHE A 398 -9.43 -52.54 5.69
N GLU A 399 -8.13 -52.50 5.98
CA GLU A 399 -7.51 -51.49 6.83
C GLU A 399 -7.42 -50.09 6.21
N ILE A 400 -7.40 -50.00 4.87
CA ILE A 400 -7.35 -48.72 4.16
C ILE A 400 -8.72 -48.25 3.66
N ASN A 401 -9.80 -48.98 3.98
CA ASN A 401 -11.15 -48.65 3.57
C ASN A 401 -11.56 -47.25 4.05
N TYR A 402 -11.38 -46.25 3.17
CA TYR A 402 -11.64 -44.84 3.41
C TYR A 402 -12.84 -44.43 2.55
N LYS A 403 -13.97 -44.07 3.20
CA LYS A 403 -15.23 -43.59 2.60
C LYS A 403 -15.54 -44.23 1.23
N THR A 404 -15.91 -45.50 1.23
CA THR A 404 -16.11 -46.29 0.00
C THR A 404 -17.30 -45.84 -0.85
N ASN A 405 -16.97 -45.21 -1.97
CA ASN A 405 -17.64 -45.43 -3.26
C ASN A 405 -16.65 -45.35 -4.45
N ASP A 406 -15.37 -45.61 -4.20
CA ASP A 406 -14.31 -45.55 -5.23
C ASP A 406 -14.26 -46.85 -6.05
N ASP A 407 -14.32 -46.73 -7.37
CA ASP A 407 -14.28 -47.85 -8.31
C ASP A 407 -12.97 -48.64 -8.19
N ILE A 408 -11.87 -47.97 -7.84
CA ILE A 408 -10.55 -48.60 -7.67
C ILE A 408 -10.55 -49.62 -6.51
N TYR A 409 -11.24 -49.30 -5.42
CA TYR A 409 -11.41 -50.23 -4.31
C TYR A 409 -12.23 -51.45 -4.73
N LYS A 410 -13.35 -51.22 -5.43
CA LYS A 410 -14.24 -52.28 -5.89
C LYS A 410 -13.53 -53.23 -6.85
N GLU A 411 -12.70 -52.70 -7.75
CA GLU A 411 -11.89 -53.50 -8.66
C GLU A 411 -10.84 -54.32 -7.90
N ALA A 412 -10.09 -53.70 -6.98
CA ALA A 412 -9.10 -54.38 -6.15
C ALA A 412 -9.73 -55.49 -5.28
N ASP A 413 -10.90 -55.21 -4.69
CA ASP A 413 -11.64 -56.18 -3.87
C ASP A 413 -12.10 -57.39 -4.71
N LYS A 414 -12.66 -57.15 -5.89
CA LYS A 414 -13.04 -58.21 -6.83
C LYS A 414 -11.86 -59.06 -7.25
N GLU A 415 -10.72 -58.44 -7.54
CA GLU A 415 -9.51 -59.16 -7.94
C GLU A 415 -8.97 -60.05 -6.81
N ILE A 416 -8.89 -59.51 -5.58
CA ILE A 416 -8.47 -60.28 -4.40
C ILE A 416 -9.47 -61.41 -4.11
N ASN A 417 -10.78 -61.16 -4.22
CA ASN A 417 -11.81 -62.18 -3.98
C ASN A 417 -11.69 -63.36 -4.95
N LYS A 418 -11.50 -63.12 -6.26
CA LYS A 418 -11.30 -64.19 -7.24
C LYS A 418 -10.06 -65.05 -6.91
N ARG A 419 -8.98 -64.42 -6.45
CA ARG A 419 -7.76 -65.13 -6.04
C ARG A 419 -7.96 -65.91 -4.76
N LEU A 420 -8.70 -65.34 -3.80
CA LEU A 420 -9.06 -65.98 -2.54
C LEU A 420 -9.92 -67.21 -2.79
N GLU A 421 -10.97 -67.11 -3.61
CA GLU A 421 -11.83 -68.23 -4.01
C GLU A 421 -11.00 -69.40 -4.53
N LYS A 422 -10.14 -69.15 -5.53
CA LYS A 422 -9.26 -70.17 -6.09
C LYS A 422 -8.33 -70.77 -5.03
N SER A 423 -7.64 -69.94 -4.27
CA SER A 423 -6.63 -70.41 -3.31
C SER A 423 -7.22 -71.14 -2.11
N VAL A 424 -8.43 -70.78 -1.68
CA VAL A 424 -9.16 -71.49 -0.62
C VAL A 424 -9.58 -72.87 -1.12
N ILE A 425 -10.09 -72.97 -2.34
CA ILE A 425 -10.45 -74.27 -2.94
C ILE A 425 -9.19 -75.15 -3.06
N ASP A 426 -8.12 -74.62 -3.65
CA ASP A 426 -6.85 -75.35 -3.83
C ASP A 426 -6.30 -75.81 -2.46
N PHE A 427 -6.27 -74.92 -1.46
CA PHE A 427 -5.73 -75.22 -0.13
C PHE A 427 -6.57 -76.24 0.66
N VAL A 428 -7.90 -76.14 0.59
CA VAL A 428 -8.82 -76.97 1.40
C VAL A 428 -9.04 -78.35 0.76
N PHE A 429 -9.14 -78.41 -0.57
CA PHE A 429 -9.53 -79.64 -1.28
C PHE A 429 -8.39 -80.35 -2.00
N GLU A 430 -7.31 -79.68 -2.41
CA GLU A 430 -6.19 -80.34 -3.10
C GLU A 430 -5.10 -80.83 -2.14
N HIS A 431 -5.06 -80.36 -0.89
CA HIS A 431 -3.96 -80.62 0.04
C HIS A 431 -4.44 -81.27 1.37
N GLY A 432 -4.77 -82.56 1.37
CA GLY A 432 -4.92 -83.37 2.59
C GLY A 432 -6.30 -83.37 3.26
N GLU A 433 -6.37 -83.68 4.57
CA GLU A 433 -7.63 -83.85 5.31
C GLU A 433 -8.37 -82.51 5.57
N LEU A 434 -9.62 -82.44 5.11
CA LEU A 434 -10.52 -81.27 5.20
C LEU A 434 -10.51 -80.59 6.58
N LYS A 435 -10.73 -81.35 7.67
CA LYS A 435 -10.78 -80.81 9.04
C LYS A 435 -9.47 -80.16 9.47
N ARG A 436 -8.33 -80.72 9.04
CA ARG A 436 -7.01 -80.22 9.41
C ARG A 436 -6.75 -78.89 8.72
N GLN A 437 -7.10 -78.78 7.44
CA GLN A 437 -6.89 -77.55 6.67
C GLN A 437 -7.82 -76.41 7.12
N ILE A 438 -9.07 -76.72 7.45
CA ILE A 438 -10.01 -75.72 7.99
C ILE A 438 -9.58 -75.21 9.36
N ASN A 439 -9.09 -76.09 10.24
CA ASN A 439 -8.49 -75.66 11.52
C ASN A 439 -7.23 -74.80 11.32
N TYR A 440 -6.43 -75.13 10.31
CA TYR A 440 -5.24 -74.35 9.97
C TYR A 440 -5.62 -72.94 9.48
N LEU A 441 -6.65 -72.84 8.62
CA LEU A 441 -7.22 -71.56 8.17
C LEU A 441 -7.80 -70.75 9.32
N LYS A 442 -8.63 -71.36 10.17
CA LYS A 442 -9.21 -70.72 11.35
C LYS A 442 -8.15 -70.04 12.22
N ASN A 443 -7.05 -70.76 12.48
CA ASN A 443 -5.99 -70.31 13.39
C ASN A 443 -5.03 -69.29 12.76
N GLY A 444 -4.88 -69.29 11.43
CA GLY A 444 -4.01 -68.35 10.74
C GLY A 444 -4.68 -67.04 10.33
N ILE A 445 -6.02 -66.98 10.24
CA ILE A 445 -6.74 -65.71 10.05
C ILE A 445 -6.61 -64.87 11.33
N LYS A 446 -5.76 -63.84 11.27
CA LYS A 446 -5.48 -62.91 12.37
C LYS A 446 -5.79 -61.46 11.95
N GLY A 447 -6.23 -60.66 12.91
CA GLY A 447 -6.55 -59.24 12.70
C GLY A 447 -7.54 -58.71 13.71
N SER A 448 -8.24 -57.63 13.36
CA SER A 448 -9.34 -57.10 14.17
C SER A 448 -10.49 -58.11 14.26
N ALA A 449 -11.26 -58.09 15.36
CA ALA A 449 -12.38 -59.02 15.55
C ALA A 449 -13.38 -58.98 14.39
N ILE A 450 -13.65 -57.79 13.86
CA ILE A 450 -14.54 -57.57 12.70
C ILE A 450 -13.94 -58.21 11.44
N PHE A 451 -12.65 -58.01 11.17
CA PHE A 451 -11.99 -58.61 10.02
C PHE A 451 -11.99 -60.14 10.09
N VAL A 452 -11.62 -60.70 11.26
CA VAL A 452 -11.55 -62.15 11.46
C VAL A 452 -12.93 -62.79 11.25
N LYS A 453 -13.99 -62.17 11.77
CA LYS A 453 -15.37 -62.63 11.57
C LYS A 453 -15.74 -62.62 10.08
N ASN A 454 -15.58 -61.48 9.40
CA ASN A 454 -15.94 -61.34 7.99
C ASN A 454 -15.16 -62.31 7.08
N MET A 455 -13.87 -62.50 7.35
CA MET A 455 -13.04 -63.43 6.59
C MET A 455 -13.44 -64.88 6.77
N LYS A 456 -13.80 -65.28 8.01
CA LYS A 456 -14.28 -66.63 8.27
C LYS A 456 -15.61 -66.88 7.58
N GLU A 457 -16.55 -65.94 7.66
CA GLU A 457 -17.83 -66.02 6.94
C GLU A 457 -17.60 -66.16 5.42
N GLN A 458 -16.72 -65.33 4.85
CA GLN A 458 -16.37 -65.39 3.43
C GLN A 458 -15.72 -66.73 3.03
N VAL A 459 -14.79 -67.26 3.85
CA VAL A 459 -14.17 -68.57 3.59
C VAL A 459 -15.22 -69.69 3.65
N TYR A 460 -16.16 -69.65 4.59
CA TYR A 460 -17.26 -70.61 4.67
C TYR A 460 -18.13 -70.57 3.40
N GLU A 461 -18.53 -69.38 2.94
CA GLU A 461 -19.35 -69.23 1.72
C GLU A 461 -18.65 -69.80 0.47
N ILE A 462 -17.33 -69.65 0.37
CA ILE A 462 -16.54 -70.17 -0.76
C ILE A 462 -16.55 -71.71 -0.78
N ILE A 463 -16.43 -72.36 0.38
CA ILE A 463 -16.32 -73.83 0.48
C ILE A 463 -17.68 -74.53 0.58
N GLU A 464 -18.72 -73.87 1.08
CA GLU A 464 -20.04 -74.48 1.34
C GLU A 464 -20.63 -75.16 0.10
N ASN A 465 -20.45 -74.57 -1.08
CA ASN A 465 -20.95 -75.13 -2.35
C ASN A 465 -20.26 -76.42 -2.79
N ASN A 466 -19.13 -76.78 -2.16
CA ASN A 466 -18.33 -77.96 -2.47
C ASN A 466 -18.41 -79.05 -1.37
N LEU A 467 -19.27 -78.87 -0.36
CA LEU A 467 -19.41 -79.78 0.79
C LEU A 467 -20.78 -80.50 0.80
N ASN A 468 -20.84 -81.70 1.36
CA ASN A 468 -22.11 -82.37 1.64
C ASN A 468 -22.76 -81.83 2.94
N ASP A 469 -24.04 -82.10 3.17
CA ASP A 469 -24.79 -81.49 4.30
C ASP A 469 -24.19 -81.81 5.68
N LYS A 470 -23.58 -82.99 5.85
CA LYS A 470 -22.91 -83.38 7.10
C LYS A 470 -21.58 -82.62 7.30
N GLU A 471 -20.83 -82.43 6.22
CA GLU A 471 -19.60 -81.63 6.22
C GLU A 471 -19.88 -80.14 6.42
N LYS A 472 -20.98 -79.61 5.88
CA LYS A 472 -21.37 -78.21 6.07
C LYS A 472 -21.56 -77.86 7.56
N GLU A 473 -22.33 -78.66 8.30
CA GLU A 473 -22.53 -78.44 9.74
C GLU A 473 -21.22 -78.54 10.53
N GLU A 474 -20.37 -79.50 10.16
CA GLU A 474 -19.08 -79.71 10.81
C GLU A 474 -18.09 -78.56 10.53
N VAL A 475 -18.03 -78.07 9.29
CA VAL A 475 -17.17 -76.94 8.92
C VAL A 475 -17.68 -75.64 9.54
N LYS A 476 -19.00 -75.46 9.62
CA LYS A 476 -19.62 -74.30 10.26
C LYS A 476 -19.26 -74.19 11.74
N SER A 477 -19.36 -75.29 12.49
CA SER A 477 -18.96 -75.34 13.91
C SER A 477 -17.45 -75.15 14.11
N ILE A 478 -16.61 -75.57 13.17
CA ILE A 478 -15.16 -75.36 13.27
C ILE A 478 -14.79 -73.90 12.94
N LEU A 479 -15.33 -73.32 11.87
CA LEU A 479 -14.83 -72.03 11.35
C LEU A 479 -15.49 -70.83 12.04
N LEU A 480 -16.80 -70.89 12.31
CA LEU A 480 -17.62 -69.76 12.75
C LEU A 480 -17.89 -69.70 14.26
N GLU A 481 -17.79 -70.83 14.97
CA GLU A 481 -17.81 -70.90 16.45
C GLU A 481 -16.38 -70.88 17.01
#